data_AF-A0A1E3L3V2-F1
#
_entry.id   AF-A0A1E3L3V2-F1
#
_cell.length_a   1.000
_cell.length_b   1.000
_cell.length_c   1.000
_cell.angle_alpha   90.00
_cell.angle_beta   90.00
_cell.angle_gamma   90.00
#
_symmetry.space_group_name_H-M   'P 1'
#
loop_
_entity.id
_entity.type
_entity.pdbx_description
1 polymer ?
#
loop_
_entity_poly.entity_id
_entity_poly.type
_entity_poly.pdbx_seq_one_letter_code
_entity_poly.pdbx_strand_id
1 'polypeptide(L)'
;MRKLSFVMVSILLITVLSACSSMNQAGIGMKTGESQKIEKYNSYVMLNNLMTGRINEVLLHYFEKFGTEKKPVIEKNLSFIMLDVPASQREVIDQAQGYTTSKPTFASADSAVTQLTPVIKDLLTVLDEMKVYYDSKGYVDDDFAKGKQLHTKLINTNLAYEKAAKAYFKALQKMDAEQRLVDLQNFKDSDQQIRYNALKFMIDAEATAIEMSEQGINASNVLELDMKKFKAKYDLMTADLNALVTLSKDQKQIEKEGMNSFSIENYVHSATEAKAAASKIIERINKKEPVSDSDLSGQFLDTTDGTPENFNSLLSTAIERYNEIN
;
A
#
# COMPACT_ATOMS: atom_id res chain seq x y z
N MET A 1 -6.56 -32.53 -6.26
CA MET A 1 -7.48 -31.40 -6.00
C MET A 1 -6.67 -30.12 -6.08
N ARG A 2 -6.95 -29.26 -7.07
CA ARG A 2 -6.29 -27.95 -7.19
C ARG A 2 -6.69 -27.16 -5.94
N LYS A 3 -5.77 -26.97 -5.00
CA LYS A 3 -5.88 -25.89 -4.03
C LYS A 3 -6.04 -24.64 -4.88
N LEU A 4 -7.19 -23.94 -4.82
CA LEU A 4 -7.15 -22.54 -5.22
C LEU A 4 -6.18 -21.92 -4.22
N SER A 5 -4.92 -21.79 -4.63
CA SER A 5 -4.03 -20.81 -4.06
C SER A 5 -4.68 -19.47 -4.39
N PHE A 6 -5.70 -19.09 -3.61
CA PHE A 6 -5.94 -17.69 -3.36
C PHE A 6 -4.67 -17.24 -2.68
N VAL A 7 -3.77 -16.73 -3.51
CA VAL A 7 -2.80 -15.76 -3.08
C VAL A 7 -3.71 -14.65 -2.57
N MET A 8 -4.01 -14.68 -1.26
CA MET A 8 -4.24 -13.48 -0.48
C MET A 8 -3.05 -12.64 -0.91
N VAL A 9 -3.28 -11.76 -1.89
CA VAL A 9 -2.21 -11.01 -2.53
C VAL A 9 -1.54 -10.38 -1.33
N SER A 10 -0.35 -10.87 -1.00
CA SER A 10 0.60 -10.17 -0.18
C SER A 10 0.81 -8.93 -1.02
N ILE A 11 -0.10 -7.97 -0.82
CA ILE A 11 -0.07 -6.67 -1.41
C ILE A 11 1.25 -6.19 -0.85
N LEU A 12 2.28 -6.30 -1.68
CA LEU A 12 3.35 -5.35 -1.67
C LEU A 12 2.60 -4.02 -1.60
N LEU A 13 2.49 -3.52 -0.37
CA LEU A 13 2.12 -2.15 -0.06
C LEU A 13 3.22 -1.34 -0.74
N ILE A 14 3.09 -1.19 -2.05
CA ILE A 14 3.62 -0.05 -2.74
C ILE A 14 2.68 1.04 -2.27
N THR A 15 3.03 1.60 -1.12
CA THR A 15 2.47 2.83 -0.60
C THR A 15 2.61 3.85 -1.70
N VAL A 16 1.56 4.02 -2.50
CA VAL A 16 1.59 4.96 -3.59
C VAL A 16 1.68 6.33 -2.93
N LEU A 17 2.80 7.01 -3.17
CA LEU A 17 3.05 8.33 -2.64
C LEU A 17 1.89 9.23 -2.96
N SER A 18 1.30 9.92 -1.98
CA SER A 18 0.36 10.99 -2.31
C SER A 18 1.16 12.11 -2.96
N ALA A 19 0.67 12.63 -4.08
CA ALA A 19 1.21 13.87 -4.63
C ALA A 19 0.75 15.01 -3.69
N CYS A 20 1.60 15.34 -2.72
CA CYS A 20 1.50 16.46 -1.77
C CYS A 20 0.22 16.56 -0.93
N SER A 21 0.36 16.49 0.39
CA SER A 21 -0.70 16.89 1.34
C SER A 21 -0.60 18.39 1.70
N SER A 22 0.51 19.05 1.36
CA SER A 22 0.80 20.43 1.80
C SER A 22 0.47 21.55 0.80
N MET A 23 -0.46 21.39 -0.14
CA MET A 23 -0.85 22.50 -1.06
C MET A 23 -2.04 23.36 -0.60
N ASN A 24 -2.45 23.28 0.67
CA ASN A 24 -3.47 24.20 1.20
C ASN A 24 -2.93 25.61 1.54
N GLN A 25 -1.65 25.91 1.29
CA GLN A 25 -1.12 27.28 1.39
C GLN A 25 -0.14 27.62 0.25
N ALA A 26 -0.56 27.53 -1.00
CA ALA A 26 0.01 28.33 -2.09
C ALA A 26 -0.89 28.32 -3.34
N GLY A 27 -2.09 28.90 -3.24
CA GLY A 27 -2.95 29.18 -4.41
C GLY A 27 -2.40 30.26 -5.35
N ILE A 28 -1.12 30.62 -5.25
CA ILE A 28 -0.48 31.68 -6.04
C ILE A 28 0.63 31.04 -6.88
N GLY A 29 0.27 30.48 -8.04
CA GLY A 29 1.24 30.14 -9.09
C GLY A 29 1.13 28.75 -9.74
N MET A 30 0.31 27.82 -9.22
CA MET A 30 0.18 26.50 -9.84
C MET A 30 -0.56 26.57 -11.19
N LYS A 31 0.01 25.99 -12.25
CA LYS A 31 -0.67 25.93 -13.55
C LYS A 31 -1.87 24.99 -13.45
N THR A 32 -2.99 25.34 -14.07
CA THR A 32 -4.23 24.54 -14.03
C THR A 32 -4.02 23.06 -14.39
N GLY A 33 -3.09 22.75 -15.31
CA GLY A 33 -2.77 21.37 -15.69
C GLY A 33 -2.01 20.56 -14.64
N GLU A 34 -1.25 21.20 -13.75
CA GLU A 34 -0.56 20.54 -12.63
C GLU A 34 -1.55 20.19 -11.51
N SER A 35 -2.50 21.08 -11.21
CA SER A 35 -3.61 20.79 -10.28
C SER A 35 -4.38 19.54 -10.69
N GLN A 36 -4.81 19.50 -11.96
CA GLN A 36 -5.60 18.38 -12.49
C GLN A 36 -4.85 17.06 -12.47
N LYS A 37 -3.52 17.11 -12.70
CA LYS A 37 -2.65 15.95 -12.59
C LYS A 37 -2.60 15.41 -11.16
N ILE A 38 -2.37 16.28 -10.19
CA ILE A 38 -2.28 15.92 -8.77
C ILE A 38 -3.62 15.34 -8.28
N GLU A 39 -4.72 16.02 -8.58
CA GLU A 39 -6.06 15.56 -8.19
C GLU A 39 -6.39 14.18 -8.77
N LYS A 40 -6.12 13.98 -10.07
CA LYS A 40 -6.32 12.69 -10.74
C LYS A 40 -5.46 11.59 -10.11
N TYR A 41 -4.18 11.88 -9.93
CA TYR A 41 -3.23 10.95 -9.32
C TYR A 41 -3.69 10.54 -7.91
N ASN A 42 -3.99 11.52 -7.05
CA ASN A 42 -4.46 11.29 -5.68
C ASN A 42 -5.79 10.55 -5.66
N SER A 43 -6.70 10.80 -6.61
CA SER A 43 -7.94 10.04 -6.74
C SER A 43 -7.71 8.56 -6.99
N TYR A 44 -6.67 8.19 -7.75
CA TYR A 44 -6.32 6.79 -7.98
C TYR A 44 -5.67 6.20 -6.71
N VAL A 45 -4.81 6.94 -6.02
CA VAL A 45 -4.29 6.50 -4.71
C VAL A 45 -5.41 6.25 -3.70
N MET A 46 -6.41 7.13 -3.60
CA MET A 46 -7.54 6.95 -2.70
C MET A 46 -8.38 5.71 -3.04
N LEU A 47 -8.61 5.43 -4.34
CA LEU A 47 -9.25 4.20 -4.76
C LEU A 47 -8.44 2.96 -4.35
N ASN A 48 -7.11 3.02 -4.50
CA ASN A 48 -6.23 1.95 -4.04
C ASN A 48 -6.37 1.73 -2.53
N ASN A 49 -6.35 2.80 -1.74
CA ASN A 49 -6.44 2.73 -0.29
C ASN A 49 -7.78 2.15 0.19
N LEU A 50 -8.89 2.46 -0.49
CA LEU A 50 -10.18 1.82 -0.23
C LEU A 50 -10.11 0.30 -0.47
N MET A 51 -9.49 -0.11 -1.58
CA MET A 51 -9.37 -1.52 -1.96
C MET A 51 -8.49 -2.31 -1.00
N THR A 52 -7.31 -1.80 -0.68
CA THR A 52 -6.33 -2.48 0.19
C THR A 52 -6.66 -2.34 1.67
N GLY A 53 -7.46 -1.34 2.04
CA GLY A 53 -7.98 -1.12 3.38
C GLY A 53 -9.35 -1.77 3.58
N ARG A 54 -10.40 -0.94 3.58
CA ARG A 54 -11.74 -1.35 4.05
C ARG A 54 -12.37 -2.49 3.26
N ILE A 55 -12.23 -2.52 1.92
CA ILE A 55 -12.79 -3.64 1.13
C ILE A 55 -12.10 -4.96 1.50
N ASN A 56 -10.77 -4.95 1.58
CA ASN A 56 -10.00 -6.12 1.98
C ASN A 56 -10.38 -6.60 3.39
N GLU A 57 -10.50 -5.68 4.37
CA GLU A 57 -10.95 -6.00 5.73
C GLU A 57 -12.30 -6.72 5.75
N VAL A 58 -13.29 -6.20 5.02
CA VAL A 58 -14.64 -6.80 4.95
C VAL A 58 -14.59 -8.21 4.34
N LEU A 59 -13.82 -8.41 3.27
CA LEU A 59 -13.67 -9.70 2.61
C LEU A 59 -12.96 -10.71 3.52
N LEU A 60 -11.86 -10.31 4.16
CA LEU A 60 -11.10 -11.14 5.08
C LEU A 60 -11.96 -11.58 6.26
N HIS A 61 -12.66 -10.66 6.91
CA HIS A 61 -13.56 -10.96 8.02
C HIS A 61 -14.62 -12.01 7.64
N TYR A 62 -15.19 -11.93 6.43
CA TYR A 62 -16.14 -12.93 5.96
C TYR A 62 -15.46 -14.28 5.67
N PHE A 63 -14.36 -14.28 4.91
CA PHE A 63 -13.72 -15.51 4.47
C PHE A 63 -12.98 -16.26 5.59
N GLU A 64 -12.48 -15.56 6.60
CA GLU A 64 -11.97 -16.20 7.83
C GLU A 64 -13.06 -17.00 8.54
N LYS A 65 -14.31 -16.52 8.51
CA LYS A 65 -15.43 -17.20 9.15
C LYS A 65 -16.01 -18.35 8.32
N PHE A 66 -16.24 -18.12 7.03
CA PHE A 66 -16.99 -19.05 6.18
C PHE A 66 -16.13 -19.81 5.17
N GLY A 67 -14.84 -19.51 5.08
CA GLY A 67 -13.91 -20.10 4.11
C GLY A 67 -14.09 -19.56 2.68
N THR A 68 -13.15 -19.93 1.81
CA THR A 68 -13.07 -19.49 0.40
C THR A 68 -13.47 -20.58 -0.60
N GLU A 69 -13.90 -21.73 -0.10
CA GLU A 69 -14.32 -22.86 -0.94
C GLU A 69 -15.71 -22.63 -1.53
N LYS A 70 -16.14 -23.45 -2.49
CA LYS A 70 -17.48 -23.29 -3.10
C LYS A 70 -18.64 -23.41 -2.12
N LYS A 71 -18.41 -24.06 -0.97
CA LYS A 71 -19.42 -24.24 0.08
C LYS A 71 -18.91 -23.56 1.35
N PRO A 72 -19.76 -22.77 2.03
CA PRO A 72 -19.35 -22.14 3.26
C PRO A 72 -19.16 -23.17 4.37
N VAL A 73 -18.21 -22.90 5.25
CA VAL A 73 -18.12 -23.53 6.57
C VAL A 73 -19.23 -22.96 7.45
N ILE A 74 -20.09 -23.82 7.99
CA ILE A 74 -21.19 -23.42 8.87
C ILE A 74 -20.95 -24.07 10.23
N GLU A 75 -20.64 -23.26 11.22
CA GLU A 75 -20.44 -23.71 12.60
C GLU A 75 -21.78 -23.91 13.32
N LYS A 76 -21.81 -24.86 14.26
CA LYS A 76 -23.04 -25.19 15.04
C LYS A 76 -23.57 -24.02 15.88
N ASN A 77 -22.68 -23.20 16.43
CA ASN A 77 -23.03 -22.05 17.28
C ASN A 77 -22.59 -20.76 16.59
N LEU A 78 -23.11 -20.50 15.38
CA LEU A 78 -22.69 -19.32 14.63
C LEU A 78 -22.99 -18.03 15.42
N SER A 79 -21.93 -17.29 15.70
CA SER A 79 -22.00 -15.86 16.01
C SER A 79 -21.20 -15.12 14.95
N PHE A 80 -21.88 -14.29 14.16
CA PHE A 80 -21.27 -13.52 13.08
C PHE A 80 -22.05 -12.24 12.83
N ILE A 81 -21.34 -11.15 12.60
CA ILE A 81 -21.86 -9.86 12.16
C ILE A 81 -21.10 -9.49 10.90
N MET A 82 -21.79 -9.01 9.87
CA MET A 82 -21.15 -8.63 8.62
C MET A 82 -20.63 -7.19 8.72
N LEU A 83 -19.34 -7.01 8.40
CA LEU A 83 -18.76 -5.68 8.23
C LEU A 83 -19.29 -5.03 6.96
N ASP A 84 -19.31 -3.70 6.94
CA ASP A 84 -19.79 -2.89 5.83
C ASP A 84 -18.67 -2.06 5.20
N VAL A 85 -18.89 -1.58 3.98
CA VAL A 85 -18.10 -0.47 3.44
C VAL A 85 -18.98 0.78 3.51
N PRO A 86 -18.71 1.77 4.38
CA PRO A 86 -19.57 2.93 4.53
C PRO A 86 -19.77 3.70 3.23
N ALA A 87 -20.97 4.24 3.00
CA ALA A 87 -21.29 4.98 1.78
C ALA A 87 -20.33 6.15 1.51
N SER A 88 -19.94 6.87 2.56
CA SER A 88 -18.96 7.98 2.49
C SER A 88 -17.59 7.54 1.99
N GLN A 89 -17.19 6.28 2.20
CA GLN A 89 -15.92 5.77 1.69
C GLN A 89 -16.02 5.31 0.22
N ARG A 90 -17.23 5.06 -0.30
CA ARG A 90 -17.44 4.57 -1.68
C ARG A 90 -17.36 5.69 -2.72
N GLU A 91 -17.51 6.95 -2.32
CA GLU A 91 -17.48 8.12 -3.23
C GLU A 91 -16.19 8.20 -4.05
N VAL A 92 -15.07 7.71 -3.49
CA VAL A 92 -13.76 7.67 -4.17
C VAL A 92 -13.77 6.84 -5.45
N ILE A 93 -14.70 5.86 -5.58
CA ILE A 93 -14.84 5.03 -6.78
C ILE A 93 -15.34 5.88 -7.96
N ASP A 94 -16.39 6.66 -7.72
CA ASP A 94 -16.97 7.55 -8.73
C ASP A 94 -16.06 8.73 -9.05
N GLN A 95 -15.37 9.25 -8.03
CA GLN A 95 -14.34 10.28 -8.22
C GLN A 95 -13.23 9.78 -9.15
N ALA A 96 -12.65 8.61 -8.88
CA ALA A 96 -11.62 8.03 -9.72
C ALA A 96 -12.13 7.77 -11.15
N GLN A 97 -13.35 7.25 -11.29
CA GLN A 97 -13.97 7.07 -12.60
C GLN A 97 -14.10 8.39 -13.36
N GLY A 98 -14.49 9.47 -12.69
CA GLY A 98 -14.62 10.81 -13.28
C GLY A 98 -13.31 11.32 -13.90
N TYR A 99 -12.17 11.05 -13.25
CA TYR A 99 -10.86 11.50 -13.74
C TYR A 99 -10.29 10.70 -14.93
N THR A 100 -10.88 9.56 -15.30
CA THR A 100 -10.39 8.73 -16.42
C THR A 100 -10.39 9.44 -17.77
N THR A 101 -11.21 10.49 -17.92
CA THR A 101 -11.28 11.31 -19.14
C THR A 101 -10.52 12.64 -19.03
N SER A 102 -10.04 12.98 -17.83
CA SER A 102 -9.31 14.22 -17.56
C SER A 102 -7.87 14.16 -18.04
N LYS A 103 -7.28 15.33 -18.30
CA LYS A 103 -5.85 15.48 -18.58
C LYS A 103 -5.05 15.69 -17.28
N PRO A 104 -3.78 15.25 -17.23
CA PRO A 104 -3.07 14.46 -18.24
C PRO A 104 -3.59 13.01 -18.32
N THR A 105 -3.30 12.35 -19.44
CA THR A 105 -3.74 10.98 -19.68
C THR A 105 -2.75 10.01 -19.04
N PHE A 106 -3.23 9.15 -18.16
CA PHE A 106 -2.48 8.02 -17.60
C PHE A 106 -3.00 6.74 -18.23
N ALA A 107 -2.72 6.54 -19.52
CA ALA A 107 -3.48 5.63 -20.39
C ALA A 107 -3.74 4.22 -19.80
N SER A 108 -2.73 3.61 -19.17
CA SER A 108 -2.88 2.30 -18.53
C SER A 108 -3.75 2.36 -17.26
N ALA A 109 -3.57 3.39 -16.42
CA ALA A 109 -4.34 3.57 -15.19
C ALA A 109 -5.80 3.98 -15.49
N ASP A 110 -6.01 4.92 -16.42
CA ASP A 110 -7.33 5.38 -16.88
C ASP A 110 -8.19 4.20 -17.36
N SER A 111 -7.60 3.33 -18.20
CA SER A 111 -8.26 2.12 -18.69
C SER A 111 -8.54 1.13 -17.56
N ALA A 112 -7.61 0.96 -16.61
CA ALA A 112 -7.77 0.00 -15.53
C ALA A 112 -8.86 0.43 -14.55
N VAL A 113 -8.92 1.72 -14.19
CA VAL A 113 -10.01 2.30 -13.39
C VAL A 113 -11.35 2.09 -14.08
N THR A 114 -11.44 2.40 -15.38
CA THR A 114 -12.69 2.23 -16.16
C THR A 114 -13.20 0.78 -16.14
N GLN A 115 -12.29 -0.20 -16.22
CA GLN A 115 -12.64 -1.62 -16.18
C GLN A 115 -12.98 -2.10 -14.76
N LEU A 116 -12.32 -1.54 -13.73
CA LEU A 116 -12.47 -1.94 -12.34
C LEU A 116 -13.76 -1.42 -11.72
N THR A 117 -14.16 -0.18 -12.02
CA THR A 117 -15.32 0.50 -11.43
C THR A 117 -16.60 -0.34 -11.41
N PRO A 118 -17.10 -0.90 -12.54
CA PRO A 118 -18.33 -1.71 -12.51
C PRO A 118 -18.16 -2.97 -11.64
N VAL A 119 -16.98 -3.58 -11.65
CA VAL A 119 -16.72 -4.81 -10.89
C VAL A 119 -16.71 -4.56 -9.37
N ILE A 120 -16.15 -3.43 -8.94
CA ILE A 120 -16.22 -3.03 -7.52
C ILE A 120 -17.66 -2.75 -7.11
N LYS A 121 -18.45 -2.08 -7.96
CA LYS A 121 -19.86 -1.80 -7.66
C LYS A 121 -20.68 -3.09 -7.54
N ASP A 122 -20.44 -4.07 -8.41
CA ASP A 122 -21.07 -5.38 -8.32
C ASP A 122 -20.69 -6.11 -7.02
N LEU A 123 -19.40 -6.06 -6.63
CA LEU A 123 -18.95 -6.62 -5.36
C LEU A 123 -19.63 -5.98 -4.16
N LEU A 124 -19.63 -4.64 -4.09
CA LEU A 124 -20.26 -3.89 -3.00
C LEU A 124 -21.76 -4.19 -2.90
N THR A 125 -22.45 -4.34 -4.04
CA THR A 125 -23.87 -4.75 -4.06
C THR A 125 -24.09 -6.10 -3.38
N VAL A 126 -23.22 -7.08 -3.64
CA VAL A 126 -23.29 -8.39 -2.98
C VAL A 126 -23.02 -8.29 -1.49
N LEU A 127 -22.02 -7.50 -1.09
CA LEU A 127 -21.69 -7.27 0.31
C LEU A 127 -22.84 -6.61 1.08
N ASP A 128 -23.57 -5.68 0.45
CA ASP A 128 -24.76 -5.05 1.05
C ASP A 128 -25.91 -6.05 1.24
N GLU A 129 -26.19 -6.90 0.24
CA GLU A 129 -27.18 -7.97 0.36
C GLU A 129 -26.83 -8.95 1.49
N MET A 130 -25.55 -9.29 1.61
CA MET A 130 -25.04 -10.14 2.68
C MET A 130 -25.17 -9.48 4.04
N LYS A 131 -24.84 -8.20 4.14
CA LYS A 131 -24.97 -7.45 5.38
C LYS A 131 -26.40 -7.49 5.91
N VAL A 132 -27.38 -7.19 5.06
CA VAL A 132 -28.80 -7.26 5.44
C VAL A 132 -29.16 -8.67 5.94
N TYR A 133 -28.71 -9.72 5.25
CA TYR A 133 -29.03 -11.10 5.63
C TYR A 133 -28.41 -11.54 6.97
N TYR A 134 -27.13 -11.24 7.20
CA TYR A 134 -26.46 -11.64 8.44
C TYR A 134 -26.87 -10.78 9.63
N ASP A 135 -27.07 -9.47 9.45
CA ASP A 135 -27.51 -8.57 10.51
C ASP A 135 -28.95 -8.88 10.95
N SER A 136 -29.83 -9.29 10.01
CA SER A 136 -31.18 -9.75 10.35
C SER A 136 -31.24 -11.17 10.90
N LYS A 137 -30.09 -11.86 11.01
CA LYS A 137 -30.01 -13.30 11.32
C LYS A 137 -30.87 -14.18 10.42
N GLY A 138 -31.03 -13.83 9.14
CA GLY A 138 -31.90 -14.56 8.20
C GLY A 138 -31.55 -16.05 8.04
N TYR A 139 -30.33 -16.44 8.40
CA TYR A 139 -29.90 -17.84 8.45
C TYR A 139 -30.63 -18.70 9.48
N VAL A 140 -31.24 -18.08 10.50
CA VAL A 140 -32.10 -18.77 11.48
C VAL A 140 -33.45 -19.12 10.85
N ASP A 141 -33.95 -18.25 9.97
CA ASP A 141 -35.27 -18.40 9.35
C ASP A 141 -35.27 -19.41 8.20
N ASP A 142 -34.13 -19.53 7.48
CA ASP A 142 -34.05 -20.28 6.23
C ASP A 142 -33.03 -21.44 6.22
N ASP A 143 -32.52 -21.84 7.39
CA ASP A 143 -31.51 -22.89 7.54
C ASP A 143 -30.30 -22.72 6.58
N PHE A 144 -29.81 -21.48 6.50
CA PHE A 144 -28.71 -21.05 5.63
C PHE A 144 -28.95 -21.19 4.12
N ALA A 145 -30.20 -21.39 3.66
CA ALA A 145 -30.46 -21.55 2.23
C ALA A 145 -29.99 -20.33 1.41
N LYS A 146 -30.39 -19.12 1.79
CA LYS A 146 -29.94 -17.87 1.16
C LYS A 146 -28.46 -17.59 1.45
N GLY A 147 -27.97 -17.92 2.64
CA GLY A 147 -26.55 -17.81 3.00
C GLY A 147 -25.63 -18.55 2.04
N LYS A 148 -25.99 -19.79 1.64
CA LYS A 148 -25.25 -20.58 0.66
C LYS A 148 -25.28 -19.97 -0.75
N GLN A 149 -26.42 -19.38 -1.14
CA GLN A 149 -26.57 -18.68 -2.42
C GLN A 149 -25.71 -17.41 -2.46
N LEU A 150 -25.79 -16.59 -1.40
CA LEU A 150 -24.99 -15.37 -1.25
C LEU A 150 -23.50 -15.67 -1.20
N HIS A 151 -23.08 -16.73 -0.51
CA HIS A 151 -21.69 -17.19 -0.50
C HIS A 151 -21.20 -17.52 -1.92
N THR A 152 -21.99 -18.28 -2.69
CA THR A 152 -21.66 -18.61 -4.08
C THR A 152 -21.57 -17.35 -4.94
N LYS A 153 -22.48 -16.39 -4.74
CA LYS A 153 -22.47 -15.09 -5.43
C LYS A 153 -21.21 -14.31 -5.08
N LEU A 154 -20.84 -14.23 -3.80
CA LEU A 154 -19.63 -13.55 -3.34
C LEU A 154 -18.36 -14.18 -3.93
N ILE A 155 -18.23 -15.51 -3.92
CA ILE A 155 -17.06 -16.19 -4.51
C ILE A 155 -16.91 -15.81 -5.99
N ASN A 156 -17.99 -15.84 -6.77
CA ASN A 156 -17.95 -15.50 -8.19
C ASN A 156 -17.61 -14.02 -8.44
N THR A 157 -18.24 -13.12 -7.68
CA THR A 157 -17.99 -11.67 -7.83
C THR A 157 -16.59 -11.30 -7.33
N ASN A 158 -16.10 -11.93 -6.27
CA ASN A 158 -14.74 -11.73 -5.76
C ASN A 158 -13.69 -12.18 -6.78
N LEU A 159 -13.90 -13.31 -7.48
CA LEU A 159 -12.99 -13.74 -8.56
C LEU A 159 -12.90 -12.72 -9.71
N ALA A 160 -14.02 -12.11 -10.08
CA ALA A 160 -14.03 -11.04 -11.08
C ALA A 160 -13.31 -9.79 -10.56
N TYR A 161 -13.57 -9.42 -9.31
CA TYR A 161 -12.92 -8.30 -8.62
C TYR A 161 -11.41 -8.48 -8.56
N GLU A 162 -10.90 -9.62 -8.09
CA GLU A 162 -9.46 -9.87 -7.99
C GLU A 162 -8.74 -9.77 -9.32
N LYS A 163 -9.37 -10.27 -10.40
CA LYS A 163 -8.81 -10.16 -11.75
C LYS A 163 -8.68 -8.69 -12.18
N ALA A 164 -9.70 -7.88 -11.95
CA ALA A 164 -9.69 -6.45 -12.27
C ALA A 164 -8.73 -5.68 -11.35
N ALA A 165 -8.73 -5.98 -10.05
CA ALA A 165 -7.86 -5.38 -9.05
C ALA A 165 -6.39 -5.62 -9.36
N LYS A 166 -6.01 -6.84 -9.76
CA LYS A 166 -4.64 -7.14 -10.19
C LYS A 166 -4.19 -6.30 -11.38
N ALA A 167 -5.06 -6.09 -12.37
CA ALA A 167 -4.76 -5.23 -13.51
C ALA A 167 -4.60 -3.77 -13.08
N TYR A 168 -5.49 -3.30 -12.19
CA TYR A 168 -5.42 -1.97 -11.60
C TYR A 168 -4.14 -1.73 -10.81
N PHE A 169 -3.79 -2.60 -9.85
CA PHE A 169 -2.57 -2.45 -9.06
C PHE A 169 -1.33 -2.39 -9.96
N LYS A 170 -1.23 -3.27 -10.97
CA LYS A 170 -0.13 -3.22 -11.93
C LYS A 170 -0.08 -1.89 -12.70
N ALA A 171 -1.23 -1.37 -13.13
CA ALA A 171 -1.30 -0.10 -13.85
C ALA A 171 -0.93 1.09 -12.95
N LEU A 172 -1.37 1.07 -11.70
CA LEU A 172 -1.09 2.10 -10.71
C LEU A 172 0.40 2.14 -10.35
N GLN A 173 1.01 0.98 -10.09
CA GLN A 173 2.45 0.86 -9.84
C GLN A 173 3.29 1.40 -11.01
N LYS A 174 2.87 1.12 -12.25
CA LYS A 174 3.52 1.66 -13.45
C LYS A 174 3.40 3.19 -13.50
N MET A 175 2.18 3.71 -13.31
CA MET A 175 1.93 5.16 -13.32
C MET A 175 2.76 5.88 -12.27
N ASP A 176 2.78 5.36 -11.05
CA ASP A 176 3.55 5.87 -9.91
C ASP A 176 5.06 5.85 -10.19
N ALA A 177 5.60 4.74 -10.72
CA ALA A 177 7.01 4.67 -11.14
C ALA A 177 7.37 5.69 -12.24
N GLU A 178 6.52 5.83 -13.27
CA GLU A 178 6.70 6.85 -14.32
C GLU A 178 6.65 8.26 -13.74
N GLN A 179 5.73 8.50 -12.79
CA GLN A 179 5.57 9.79 -12.16
C GLN A 179 6.78 10.17 -11.30
N ARG A 180 7.30 9.25 -10.50
CA ARG A 180 8.50 9.46 -9.69
C ARG A 180 9.73 9.80 -10.53
N LEU A 181 9.87 9.21 -11.72
CA LEU A 181 10.97 9.58 -12.64
C LEU A 181 10.83 11.01 -13.15
N VAL A 182 9.61 11.44 -13.45
CA VAL A 182 9.33 12.83 -13.82
C VAL A 182 9.64 13.77 -12.66
N ASP A 183 9.27 13.41 -11.43
CA ASP A 183 9.50 14.24 -10.25
C ASP A 183 10.99 14.35 -9.92
N LEU A 184 11.75 13.25 -10.01
CA LEU A 184 13.21 13.30 -9.89
C LEU A 184 13.85 14.25 -10.92
N GLN A 185 13.40 14.20 -12.17
CA GLN A 185 13.93 15.08 -13.21
C GLN A 185 13.56 16.54 -12.94
N ASN A 186 12.31 16.81 -12.55
CA ASN A 186 11.85 18.15 -12.20
C ASN A 186 12.63 18.73 -11.01
N PHE A 187 12.81 17.96 -9.93
CA PHE A 187 13.57 18.40 -8.75
C PHE A 187 15.03 18.67 -9.10
N LYS A 188 15.61 17.88 -10.00
CA LYS A 188 16.96 18.12 -10.50
C LYS A 188 17.06 19.41 -11.31
N ASP A 189 16.12 19.65 -12.22
CA ASP A 189 16.11 20.82 -13.10
C ASP A 189 15.80 22.12 -12.35
N SER A 190 15.02 22.05 -11.27
CA SER A 190 14.70 23.17 -10.37
C SER A 190 15.70 23.36 -9.22
N ASP A 191 16.76 22.54 -9.16
CA ASP A 191 17.77 22.54 -8.10
C ASP A 191 17.17 22.37 -6.67
N GLN A 192 16.12 21.55 -6.58
CA GLN A 192 15.46 21.11 -5.35
C GLN A 192 16.14 19.84 -4.81
N GLN A 193 17.36 19.99 -4.33
CA GLN A 193 18.23 18.89 -3.93
C GLN A 193 17.69 18.10 -2.73
N ILE A 194 17.02 18.72 -1.77
CA ILE A 194 16.42 18.02 -0.61
C ILE A 194 15.28 17.14 -1.09
N ARG A 195 14.33 17.68 -1.86
CA ARG A 195 13.21 16.88 -2.43
C ARG A 195 13.71 15.76 -3.33
N TYR A 196 14.72 16.04 -4.16
CA TYR A 196 15.36 15.03 -5.01
C TYR A 196 15.92 13.86 -4.18
N ASN A 197 16.75 14.13 -3.17
CA ASN A 197 17.39 13.08 -2.38
C ASN A 197 16.39 12.36 -1.46
N ALA A 198 15.35 13.05 -1.00
CA ALA A 198 14.24 12.42 -0.27
C ALA A 198 13.52 11.38 -1.14
N LEU A 199 13.13 11.75 -2.35
CA LEU A 199 12.47 10.82 -3.27
C LEU A 199 13.39 9.65 -3.65
N LYS A 200 14.68 9.92 -3.88
CA LYS A 200 15.66 8.90 -4.25
C LYS A 200 15.86 7.87 -3.14
N PHE A 201 16.04 8.32 -1.89
CA PHE A 201 16.10 7.43 -0.72
C PHE A 201 14.86 6.53 -0.65
N MET A 202 13.67 7.10 -0.83
CA MET A 202 12.43 6.33 -0.73
C MET A 202 12.35 5.24 -1.80
N ILE A 203 12.69 5.57 -3.07
CA ILE A 203 12.73 4.61 -4.17
C ILE A 203 13.68 3.45 -3.86
N ASP A 204 14.87 3.75 -3.36
CA ASP A 204 15.88 2.71 -3.06
C ASP A 204 15.57 1.91 -1.78
N ALA A 205 14.87 2.52 -0.82
CA ALA A 205 14.36 1.82 0.36
C ALA A 205 13.22 0.85 -0.01
N GLU A 206 12.27 1.26 -0.84
CA GLU A 206 11.24 0.39 -1.42
C GLU A 206 11.87 -0.75 -2.23
N ALA A 207 12.88 -0.46 -3.05
CA ALA A 207 13.60 -1.48 -3.81
C ALA A 207 14.30 -2.51 -2.90
N THR A 208 14.72 -2.09 -1.70
CA THR A 208 15.29 -2.99 -0.68
C THR A 208 14.22 -3.91 -0.08
N ALA A 209 13.00 -3.39 0.18
CA ALA A 209 11.86 -4.19 0.64
C ALA A 209 11.40 -5.19 -0.44
N ILE A 210 11.30 -4.72 -1.69
CA ILE A 210 10.91 -5.53 -2.86
C ILE A 210 11.88 -6.70 -3.02
N GLU A 211 13.18 -6.47 -2.91
CA GLU A 211 14.18 -7.54 -3.05
C GLU A 211 13.97 -8.67 -2.03
N MET A 212 13.66 -8.36 -0.77
CA MET A 212 13.33 -9.38 0.23
C MET A 212 12.03 -10.12 -0.13
N SER A 213 11.01 -9.39 -0.58
CA SER A 213 9.73 -9.97 -0.98
C SER A 213 9.84 -10.88 -2.20
N GLU A 214 10.61 -10.50 -3.22
CA GLU A 214 10.87 -11.31 -4.43
C GLU A 214 11.62 -12.60 -4.10
N GLN A 215 12.44 -12.60 -3.05
CA GLN A 215 13.10 -13.78 -2.53
C GLN A 215 12.21 -14.62 -1.58
N GLY A 216 11.02 -14.14 -1.22
CA GLY A 216 10.13 -14.81 -0.27
C GLY A 216 10.62 -14.77 1.18
N ILE A 217 11.40 -13.75 1.54
CA ILE A 217 12.01 -13.60 2.85
C ILE A 217 11.06 -12.91 3.83
N ASN A 218 10.92 -13.50 5.02
CA ASN A 218 10.16 -13.01 6.18
C ASN A 218 10.91 -13.39 7.47
N ALA A 219 10.36 -13.09 8.65
CA ALA A 219 10.99 -13.40 9.93
C ALA A 219 11.42 -14.88 10.08
N SER A 220 10.62 -15.83 9.58
CA SER A 220 10.86 -17.27 9.77
C SER A 220 12.06 -17.82 8.97
N ASN A 221 12.46 -17.13 7.90
CA ASN A 221 13.54 -17.57 7.01
C ASN A 221 14.56 -16.45 6.69
N VAL A 222 14.65 -15.42 7.54
CA VAL A 222 15.55 -14.25 7.32
C VAL A 222 17.01 -14.62 7.06
N LEU A 223 17.48 -15.76 7.59
CA LEU A 223 18.84 -16.26 7.38
C LEU A 223 19.10 -16.81 5.97
N GLU A 224 18.04 -17.03 5.17
CA GLU A 224 18.12 -17.52 3.80
C GLU A 224 18.26 -16.39 2.77
N LEU A 225 18.25 -15.13 3.20
CA LEU A 225 18.36 -13.96 2.33
C LEU A 225 19.64 -13.98 1.50
N ASP A 226 19.51 -13.82 0.17
CA ASP A 226 20.63 -13.58 -0.74
C ASP A 226 21.23 -12.20 -0.43
N MET A 227 22.21 -12.23 0.46
CA MET A 227 22.93 -11.06 0.93
C MET A 227 23.60 -10.27 -0.18
N LYS A 228 23.97 -10.89 -1.31
CA LYS A 228 24.60 -10.16 -2.41
C LYS A 228 23.61 -9.21 -3.07
N LYS A 229 22.39 -9.68 -3.35
CA LYS A 229 21.34 -8.85 -3.95
C LYS A 229 20.80 -7.82 -2.98
N PHE A 230 20.52 -8.22 -1.75
CA PHE A 230 20.07 -7.31 -0.69
C PHE A 230 21.07 -6.19 -0.44
N LYS A 231 22.37 -6.53 -0.30
CA LYS A 231 23.41 -5.53 -0.02
C LYS A 231 23.54 -4.49 -1.14
N ALA A 232 23.35 -4.90 -2.39
CA ALA A 232 23.38 -3.96 -3.52
C ALA A 232 22.27 -2.90 -3.43
N LYS A 233 21.06 -3.27 -2.99
CA LYS A 233 19.95 -2.32 -2.75
C LYS A 233 20.19 -1.47 -1.50
N TYR A 234 20.59 -2.11 -0.41
CA TYR A 234 20.92 -1.46 0.85
C TYR A 234 22.00 -0.37 0.69
N ASP A 235 23.02 -0.62 -0.16
CA ASP A 235 24.10 0.34 -0.38
C ASP A 235 23.65 1.60 -1.13
N LEU A 236 22.75 1.45 -2.11
CA LEU A 236 22.13 2.58 -2.79
C LEU A 236 21.27 3.41 -1.83
N MET A 237 20.37 2.74 -1.10
CA MET A 237 19.55 3.38 -0.06
C MET A 237 20.40 4.12 0.98
N THR A 238 21.52 3.52 1.43
CA THR A 238 22.42 4.14 2.41
C THR A 238 23.14 5.36 1.84
N ALA A 239 23.59 5.32 0.59
CA ALA A 239 24.22 6.46 -0.07
C ALA A 239 23.26 7.65 -0.17
N ASP A 240 22.01 7.38 -0.52
CA ASP A 240 20.98 8.41 -0.67
C ASP A 240 20.56 9.02 0.65
N LEU A 241 20.41 8.20 1.70
CA LEU A 241 20.19 8.71 3.05
C LEU A 241 21.32 9.63 3.51
N ASN A 242 22.58 9.27 3.25
CA ASN A 242 23.72 10.09 3.66
C ASN A 242 23.74 11.46 2.94
N ALA A 243 23.38 11.49 1.65
CA ALA A 243 23.23 12.73 0.90
C ALA A 243 22.09 13.58 1.50
N LEU A 244 20.94 12.96 1.77
CA LEU A 244 19.79 13.63 2.37
C LEU A 244 20.10 14.20 3.77
N VAL A 245 20.74 13.43 4.66
CA VAL A 245 21.15 13.86 6.01
C VAL A 245 22.12 15.04 5.98
N THR A 246 22.94 15.12 4.94
CA THR A 246 23.87 16.24 4.76
C THR A 246 23.11 17.49 4.32
N LEU A 247 22.24 17.36 3.31
CA LEU A 247 21.44 18.46 2.78
C LEU A 247 20.39 18.98 3.77
N SER A 248 19.85 18.10 4.62
CA SER A 248 18.87 18.49 5.65
C SER A 248 19.42 19.39 6.73
N LYS A 249 20.75 19.62 6.76
CA LYS A 249 21.42 20.57 7.66
C LYS A 249 21.78 21.88 6.97
N ASP A 250 21.60 21.96 5.64
CA ASP A 250 21.83 23.18 4.88
C ASP A 250 20.60 24.09 4.95
N GLN A 251 20.61 24.98 5.95
CA GLN A 251 19.53 25.93 6.16
C GLN A 251 19.25 26.83 4.95
N LYS A 252 20.28 27.16 4.14
CA LYS A 252 20.08 27.98 2.94
C LYS A 252 19.33 27.19 1.86
N GLN A 253 19.63 25.91 1.70
CA GLN A 253 18.92 25.05 0.75
C GLN A 253 17.48 24.80 1.21
N ILE A 254 17.23 24.61 2.51
CA ILE A 254 15.87 24.50 3.08
C ILE A 254 15.04 25.74 2.77
N GLU A 255 15.60 26.93 3.02
CA GLU A 255 14.94 28.21 2.75
C GLU A 255 14.67 28.39 1.24
N LYS A 256 15.64 28.03 0.40
CA LYS A 256 15.52 28.10 -1.06
C LYS A 256 14.42 27.18 -1.61
N GLU A 257 14.27 25.98 -1.05
CA GLU A 257 13.23 25.02 -1.45
C GLU A 257 11.85 25.32 -0.81
N GLY A 258 11.77 26.33 0.05
CA GLY A 258 10.53 26.72 0.74
C GLY A 258 10.02 25.65 1.70
N MET A 259 10.91 24.85 2.28
CA MET A 259 10.54 23.71 3.11
C MET A 259 10.52 24.06 4.60
N ASN A 260 9.72 23.33 5.37
CA ASN A 260 9.69 23.43 6.82
C ASN A 260 10.81 22.55 7.42
N SER A 261 11.77 23.16 8.13
CA SER A 261 12.92 22.44 8.71
C SER A 261 12.50 21.29 9.64
N PHE A 262 11.49 21.50 10.49
CA PHE A 262 10.99 20.48 11.41
C PHE A 262 10.41 19.26 10.67
N SER A 263 9.71 19.48 9.56
CA SER A 263 9.15 18.40 8.74
C SER A 263 10.26 17.59 8.08
N ILE A 264 11.31 18.25 7.59
CA ILE A 264 12.50 17.58 7.03
C ILE A 264 13.21 16.77 8.12
N GLU A 265 13.42 17.33 9.31
CA GLU A 265 14.06 16.64 10.43
C GLU A 265 13.31 15.36 10.82
N ASN A 266 11.97 15.43 10.92
CA ASN A 266 11.14 14.25 11.21
C ASN A 266 11.24 13.17 10.14
N TYR A 267 11.26 13.57 8.86
CA TYR A 267 11.44 12.64 7.76
C TYR A 267 12.82 11.98 7.80
N VAL A 268 13.89 12.77 7.95
CA VAL A 268 15.27 12.25 8.04
C VAL A 268 15.45 11.31 9.23
N HIS A 269 14.81 11.62 10.37
CA HIS A 269 14.78 10.73 11.52
C HIS A 269 14.16 9.38 11.16
N SER A 270 12.95 9.37 10.60
CA SER A 270 12.23 8.14 10.24
C SER A 270 12.96 7.33 9.16
N ALA A 271 13.53 8.02 8.16
CA ALA A 271 14.37 7.41 7.13
C ALA A 271 15.63 6.76 7.73
N THR A 272 16.21 7.37 8.76
CA THR A 272 17.35 6.82 9.50
C THR A 272 16.97 5.56 10.26
N GLU A 273 15.79 5.53 10.88
CA GLU A 273 15.27 4.34 11.58
C GLU A 273 15.03 3.18 10.61
N ALA A 274 14.43 3.43 9.44
CA ALA A 274 14.25 2.41 8.41
C ALA A 274 15.60 1.83 7.94
N LYS A 275 16.59 2.68 7.65
CA LYS A 275 17.95 2.21 7.30
C LYS A 275 18.60 1.43 8.45
N ALA A 276 18.38 1.83 9.69
CA ALA A 276 18.90 1.13 10.86
C ALA A 276 18.28 -0.28 10.97
N ALA A 277 16.98 -0.43 10.75
CA ALA A 277 16.31 -1.73 10.74
C ALA A 277 16.87 -2.67 9.65
N ALA A 278 17.11 -2.14 8.44
CA ALA A 278 17.80 -2.90 7.39
C ALA A 278 19.23 -3.31 7.82
N SER A 279 19.93 -2.46 8.57
CA SER A 279 21.25 -2.80 9.13
C SER A 279 21.17 -3.95 10.15
N LYS A 280 20.12 -3.96 10.99
CA LYS A 280 19.89 -5.03 11.98
C LYS A 280 19.58 -6.38 11.31
N ILE A 281 18.97 -6.40 10.13
CA ILE A 281 18.81 -7.64 9.33
C ILE A 281 20.19 -8.19 8.96
N ILE A 282 21.09 -7.33 8.48
CA ILE A 282 22.48 -7.72 8.15
C ILE A 282 23.20 -8.24 9.40
N GLU A 283 23.07 -7.56 10.54
CA GLU A 283 23.67 -8.00 11.82
C GLU A 283 23.16 -9.38 12.23
N ARG A 284 21.85 -9.62 12.14
CA ARG A 284 21.22 -10.90 12.47
C ARG A 284 21.77 -12.03 11.58
N ILE A 285 21.88 -11.80 10.27
CA ILE A 285 22.43 -12.77 9.32
C ILE A 285 23.91 -13.05 9.63
N ASN A 286 24.70 -12.01 9.92
CA ASN A 286 26.11 -12.16 10.27
C ASN A 286 26.31 -12.97 11.56
N LYS A 287 25.44 -12.77 12.57
CA LYS A 287 25.43 -13.54 13.81
C LYS A 287 24.85 -14.95 13.65
N LYS A 288 24.17 -15.22 12.53
CA LYS A 288 23.44 -16.47 12.26
C LYS A 288 22.37 -16.76 13.31
N GLU A 289 21.72 -15.71 13.81
CA GLU A 289 20.71 -15.79 14.87
C GLU A 289 19.30 -15.84 14.26
N PRO A 290 18.59 -16.99 14.31
CA PRO A 290 17.20 -17.03 13.86
C PRO A 290 16.32 -16.15 14.75
N VAL A 291 15.16 -15.75 14.23
CA VAL A 291 14.12 -15.15 15.05
C VAL A 291 13.62 -16.20 16.04
N SER A 292 13.38 -15.81 17.30
CA SER A 292 13.01 -16.78 18.34
C SER A 292 11.61 -17.36 18.08
N ASP A 293 11.37 -18.60 18.48
CA ASP A 293 10.04 -19.23 18.37
C ASP A 293 8.95 -18.40 19.07
N SER A 294 9.31 -17.76 20.19
CA SER A 294 8.42 -16.86 20.92
C SER A 294 8.00 -15.67 20.05
N ASP A 295 8.94 -15.00 19.39
CA ASP A 295 8.66 -13.85 18.52
C ASP A 295 7.88 -14.28 17.27
N LEU A 296 8.23 -15.43 16.67
CA LEU A 296 7.52 -15.98 15.51
C LEU A 296 6.05 -16.33 15.82
N SER A 297 5.77 -16.75 17.06
CA SER A 297 4.41 -17.02 17.53
C SER A 297 3.68 -15.77 18.05
N GLY A 298 4.39 -14.66 18.20
CA GLY A 298 3.88 -13.40 18.73
C GLY A 298 3.24 -12.51 17.65
N GLN A 299 2.66 -11.40 18.08
CA GLN A 299 2.04 -10.40 17.20
C GLN A 299 2.97 -9.22 16.88
N PHE A 300 4.22 -9.24 17.34
CA PHE A 300 5.11 -8.07 17.42
C PHE A 300 6.31 -8.16 16.46
N LEU A 301 6.19 -8.89 15.35
CA LEU A 301 7.27 -9.01 14.37
C LEU A 301 7.65 -7.64 13.77
N ASP A 302 6.68 -6.75 13.62
CA ASP A 302 6.85 -5.36 13.20
C ASP A 302 7.68 -4.48 14.14
N THR A 303 7.94 -4.94 15.37
CA THR A 303 8.82 -4.29 16.36
C THR A 303 10.01 -5.15 16.76
N THR A 304 10.14 -6.34 16.17
CA THR A 304 11.24 -7.28 16.45
C THR A 304 12.46 -6.94 15.60
N ASP A 305 13.57 -6.59 16.25
CA ASP A 305 14.79 -6.16 15.58
C ASP A 305 15.37 -7.20 14.60
N GLY A 306 15.81 -6.70 13.44
CA GLY A 306 16.44 -7.52 12.41
C GLY A 306 15.47 -8.45 11.67
N THR A 307 14.18 -8.14 11.69
CA THR A 307 13.16 -8.81 10.86
C THR A 307 12.80 -7.95 9.63
N PRO A 308 12.44 -8.57 8.50
CA PRO A 308 11.86 -7.84 7.35
C PRO A 308 10.60 -7.04 7.72
N GLU A 309 9.78 -7.57 8.63
CA GLU A 309 8.53 -6.96 9.11
C GLU A 309 8.81 -5.64 9.83
N ASN A 310 9.83 -5.60 10.71
CA ASN A 310 10.23 -4.37 11.37
C ASN A 310 10.78 -3.32 10.39
N PHE A 311 11.57 -3.74 9.40
CA PHE A 311 12.01 -2.83 8.34
C PHE A 311 10.83 -2.25 7.55
N ASN A 312 9.88 -3.08 7.14
CA ASN A 312 8.70 -2.64 6.38
C ASN A 312 7.81 -1.68 7.20
N SER A 313 7.68 -1.92 8.51
CA SER A 313 6.96 -1.03 9.43
C SER A 313 7.61 0.36 9.49
N LEU A 314 8.92 0.42 9.75
CA LEU A 314 9.65 1.69 9.83
C LEU A 314 9.76 2.41 8.48
N LEU A 315 9.84 1.65 7.38
CA LEU A 315 9.75 2.21 6.03
C LEU A 315 8.39 2.87 5.79
N SER A 316 7.30 2.24 6.22
CA SER A 316 5.95 2.81 6.12
C SER A 316 5.85 4.15 6.86
N THR A 317 6.40 4.24 8.08
CA THR A 317 6.51 5.52 8.82
C THR A 317 7.32 6.56 8.04
N ALA A 318 8.45 6.17 7.43
CA ALA A 318 9.25 7.09 6.62
C ALA A 318 8.47 7.62 5.40
N ILE A 319 7.65 6.78 4.76
CA ILE A 319 6.77 7.19 3.66
C ILE A 319 5.70 8.17 4.13
N GLU A 320 5.09 7.94 5.29
CA GLU A 320 4.14 8.89 5.88
C GLU A 320 4.80 10.26 6.08
N ARG A 321 6.00 10.32 6.67
CA ARG A 321 6.75 11.57 6.84
C ARG A 321 7.18 12.20 5.51
N TYR A 322 7.48 11.41 4.50
CA TYR A 322 7.75 11.94 3.15
C TYR A 322 6.52 12.67 2.58
N ASN A 323 5.31 12.15 2.83
CA ASN A 323 4.07 12.80 2.38
C ASN A 323 3.76 14.10 3.14
N GLU A 324 4.41 14.34 4.30
CA GLU A 324 4.26 15.57 5.10
C GLU A 324 5.21 16.70 4.65
N ILE A 325 6.37 16.37 4.05
CA ILE A 325 7.32 17.37 3.53
C ILE A 325 6.94 17.88 2.12
N ASN A 326 5.95 17.26 1.49
CA ASN A 326 5.46 17.55 0.15
C ASN A 326 4.02 18.05 0.20
#